data_AF-A0A3P0MYQ9-F1
#
_entry.id   AF-A0A3P0MYQ9-F1
#
_cell.length_a   1.000
_cell.length_b   1.000
_cell.length_c   1.000
_cell.angle_alpha   90.00
_cell.angle_beta   90.00
_cell.angle_gamma   90.00
#
_symmetry.space_group_name_H-M   'P 1'
#
loop_
_entity.id
_entity.type
_entity.pdbx_description
1 polymer ?
#
loop_
_entity_poly.entity_id
_entity_poly.type
_entity_poly.pdbx_seq_one_letter_code
_entity_poly.pdbx_strand_id
1 'polypeptide(L)'
;MILVTGGAGFIGANFVLDWLRQSDESVLNVDKLTYAGNLGTLKSLQGNPKHVFAQADICDRAALDALFAEHKPRAVLHFAAESHVDRSIHGPADFVQTNVVGTFTLLEAARQYWNTLPEAEKAAFRFLHVSTDEVFGSLSPTDPQFSETTPYAPNSPYSATKAGSDHLVRAYHHTYGLPTLTT
;
A
#
# COMPACT_ATOMS: atom_id res chain seq x y z
N MET A 1 2.59 14.49 -8.16
CA MET A 1 3.42 13.35 -7.71
C MET A 1 2.52 12.33 -7.03
N ILE A 2 2.82 11.04 -7.19
CA ILE A 2 2.18 9.95 -6.43
C ILE A 2 3.14 9.40 -5.37
N LEU A 3 2.59 8.92 -4.25
CA LEU A 3 3.32 8.18 -3.22
C LEU A 3 3.06 6.69 -3.40
N VAL A 4 4.13 5.90 -3.52
CA VAL A 4 4.07 4.44 -3.62
C VAL A 4 4.79 3.85 -2.42
N THR A 5 4.11 3.07 -1.59
CA THR A 5 4.79 2.31 -0.52
C THR A 5 5.14 0.91 -1.01
N GLY A 6 6.27 0.34 -0.61
CA GLY A 6 6.68 -1.01 -1.00
C GLY A 6 7.21 -1.09 -2.44
N GLY A 7 7.62 0.05 -3.00
CA GLY A 7 8.05 0.16 -4.39
C GLY A 7 9.45 -0.40 -4.66
N ALA A 8 10.14 -0.98 -3.68
CA ALA A 8 11.34 -1.79 -3.90
C ALA A 8 11.07 -3.31 -3.84
N GLY A 9 9.82 -3.72 -3.56
CA GLY A 9 9.37 -5.11 -3.64
C GLY A 9 9.03 -5.55 -5.07
N PHE A 10 8.60 -6.81 -5.24
CA PHE A 10 8.37 -7.40 -6.57
C PHE A 10 7.32 -6.65 -7.41
N ILE A 11 6.07 -6.57 -6.95
CA ILE A 11 4.98 -5.91 -7.71
C ILE A 11 5.17 -4.40 -7.70
N GLY A 12 5.50 -3.81 -6.53
CA GLY A 12 5.67 -2.37 -6.39
C GLY A 12 6.78 -1.80 -7.30
N ALA A 13 7.92 -2.48 -7.43
CA ALA A 13 8.99 -2.00 -8.30
C ALA A 13 8.60 -2.03 -9.78
N ASN A 14 7.89 -3.06 -10.23
CA ASN A 14 7.37 -3.10 -11.61
C ASN A 14 6.40 -1.94 -11.85
N PHE A 15 5.48 -1.67 -10.91
CA PHE A 15 4.60 -0.51 -11.00
C PHE A 15 5.38 0.81 -11.11
N VAL A 16 6.39 1.03 -10.26
CA VAL A 16 7.20 2.26 -10.28
C VAL A 16 7.94 2.41 -11.62
N LEU A 17 8.56 1.34 -12.10
CA LEU A 17 9.28 1.32 -13.38
C LEU A 17 8.35 1.61 -14.56
N ASP A 18 7.18 0.98 -14.59
CA ASP A 18 6.22 1.14 -15.67
C ASP A 18 5.55 2.52 -15.64
N TRP A 19 5.23 3.05 -14.45
CA TRP A 19 4.68 4.39 -14.28
C TRP A 19 5.63 5.45 -14.82
N LEU A 20 6.91 5.40 -14.43
CA LEU A 20 7.91 6.38 -14.86
C LEU A 20 8.30 6.25 -16.34
N ARG A 21 7.99 5.12 -16.98
CA ARG A 21 8.15 4.95 -18.44
C ARG A 21 7.00 5.62 -19.21
N GLN A 22 5.81 5.66 -18.63
CA GLN A 22 4.57 6.04 -19.32
C GLN A 22 4.03 7.42 -18.90
N SER A 23 4.49 7.96 -17.77
CA SER A 23 3.99 9.19 -17.18
C SER A 23 5.13 10.17 -16.92
N ASP A 24 4.85 11.46 -17.09
CA ASP A 24 5.75 12.53 -16.69
C ASP A 24 5.67 12.87 -15.20
N GLU A 25 4.74 12.25 -14.47
CA GLU A 25 4.54 12.50 -13.06
C GLU A 25 5.56 11.76 -12.18
N SER A 26 6.21 12.51 -11.28
CA SER A 26 7.15 11.97 -10.31
C SER A 26 6.52 11.00 -9.31
N VAL A 27 7.33 10.07 -8.83
CA VAL A 27 7.00 9.06 -7.82
C VAL A 27 7.86 9.29 -6.58
N LEU A 28 7.20 9.38 -5.42
CA LEU A 28 7.82 9.17 -4.12
C LEU A 28 7.68 7.70 -3.73
N ASN A 29 8.78 6.96 -3.76
CA ASN A 29 8.85 5.56 -3.41
C ASN A 29 9.30 5.39 -1.96
N VAL A 30 8.40 4.95 -1.09
CA VAL A 30 8.63 4.71 0.33
C VAL A 30 8.80 3.22 0.58
N ASP A 31 9.95 2.79 1.06
CA ASP A 31 10.20 1.37 1.33
C ASP A 31 11.10 1.19 2.55
N LYS A 32 10.79 0.20 3.39
CA LYS A 32 11.59 -0.12 4.58
C LYS A 32 12.89 -0.84 4.23
N LEU A 33 12.98 -1.44 3.03
CA LEU A 33 14.03 -2.35 2.60
C LEU A 33 14.18 -3.53 3.58
N THR A 34 13.07 -4.25 3.80
CA THR A 34 13.09 -5.55 4.48
C THR A 34 13.84 -6.58 3.63
N TYR A 35 13.83 -7.85 4.03
CA TYR A 35 14.40 -8.93 3.22
C TYR A 35 13.83 -9.00 1.78
N ALA A 36 12.62 -8.48 1.56
CA ALA A 36 11.92 -8.51 0.28
C ALA A 36 12.18 -7.28 -0.59
N GLY A 37 12.73 -6.20 -0.02
CA GLY A 37 13.03 -4.97 -0.73
C GLY A 37 14.41 -5.02 -1.39
N ASN A 38 14.49 -4.67 -2.68
CA ASN A 38 15.75 -4.69 -3.41
C ASN A 38 15.91 -3.48 -4.34
N LEU A 39 16.78 -2.54 -3.95
CA LEU A 39 17.13 -1.37 -4.76
C LEU A 39 17.78 -1.72 -6.11
N GLY A 40 18.36 -2.92 -6.24
CA GLY A 40 18.90 -3.42 -7.50
C GLY A 40 17.84 -3.47 -8.60
N THR A 41 16.58 -3.75 -8.27
CA THR A 41 15.46 -3.75 -9.21
C THR A 41 15.18 -2.35 -9.77
N LEU A 42 15.48 -1.30 -8.99
CA LEU A 42 15.27 0.11 -9.34
C LEU A 42 16.52 0.80 -9.91
N LYS A 43 17.60 0.04 -10.18
CA LYS A 43 18.89 0.60 -10.61
C LYS A 43 18.79 1.46 -11.89
N SER A 44 17.89 1.12 -12.80
CA SER A 44 17.64 1.91 -14.02
C SER A 44 17.09 3.32 -13.74
N LEU A 45 16.56 3.57 -12.54
CA LEU A 45 16.05 4.87 -12.10
C LEU A 45 17.09 5.69 -11.33
N GLN A 46 18.32 5.18 -11.15
CA GLN A 46 19.35 5.90 -10.41
C GLN A 46 19.66 7.26 -11.06
N GLY A 47 19.52 8.35 -10.28
CA GLY A 47 19.72 9.71 -10.77
C GLY A 47 18.53 10.28 -11.57
N ASN A 48 17.43 9.54 -11.72
CA ASN A 48 16.22 10.07 -12.35
C ASN A 48 15.54 11.08 -11.40
N PRO A 49 15.41 12.37 -11.77
CA PRO A 49 14.81 13.38 -10.90
C PRO A 49 13.32 13.18 -10.63
N LYS A 50 12.64 12.32 -11.41
CA LYS A 50 11.24 11.95 -11.21
C LYS A 50 11.06 10.79 -10.21
N HIS A 51 12.14 10.12 -9.79
CA HIS A 51 12.09 9.04 -8.80
C HIS A 51 12.75 9.51 -7.50
N VAL A 52 11.94 9.78 -6.49
CA VAL A 52 12.41 10.11 -5.14
C VAL A 52 12.25 8.87 -4.29
N PHE A 53 13.35 8.39 -3.69
CA PHE A 53 13.32 7.23 -2.80
C PHE A 53 13.46 7.69 -1.34
N ALA A 54 12.55 7.22 -0.48
CA ALA A 54 12.57 7.43 0.95
C ALA A 54 12.63 6.08 1.67
N GLN A 55 13.75 5.82 2.36
CA GLN A 55 13.84 4.63 3.21
C GLN A 55 13.12 4.90 4.53
N ALA A 56 11.88 4.43 4.66
CA ALA A 56 11.07 4.64 5.86
C ALA A 56 10.12 3.46 6.11
N ASP A 57 9.74 3.29 7.37
CA ASP A 57 8.73 2.31 7.79
C ASP A 57 7.34 2.97 7.75
N ILE A 58 6.34 2.29 7.19
CA ILE A 58 4.95 2.76 7.21
C ILE A 58 4.35 2.81 8.63
N CYS A 59 4.98 2.14 9.59
CA CYS A 59 4.63 2.26 11.01
C CYS A 59 5.20 3.54 11.66
N ASP A 60 6.15 4.22 11.01
CA ASP A 60 6.71 5.47 11.52
C ASP A 60 5.84 6.65 11.10
N ARG A 61 4.92 7.02 12.00
CA ARG A 61 3.98 8.11 11.76
C ARG A 61 4.69 9.45 11.51
N ALA A 62 5.75 9.74 12.24
CA ALA A 62 6.44 11.02 12.12
C ALA A 62 7.15 11.14 10.76
N ALA A 63 7.78 10.04 10.30
CA ALA A 63 8.37 9.98 8.98
C ALA A 63 7.32 10.13 7.88
N LEU A 64 6.18 9.46 7.99
CA LEU A 64 5.09 9.61 7.02
C LEU A 64 4.57 11.05 6.98
N ASP A 65 4.26 11.66 8.13
CA ASP A 65 3.76 13.04 8.18
C ASP A 65 4.74 14.02 7.53
N ALA A 66 6.05 13.84 7.76
CA ALA A 66 7.09 14.65 7.10
C ALA A 66 7.08 14.46 5.58
N LEU A 67 7.02 13.21 5.11
CA LEU A 67 6.98 12.88 3.67
C LEU A 67 5.73 13.46 2.97
N PHE A 68 4.55 13.38 3.61
CA PHE A 68 3.33 13.98 3.08
C PHE A 68 3.42 15.51 3.02
N ALA A 69 3.97 16.15 4.06
CA ALA A 69 4.13 17.60 4.11
C ALA A 69 5.12 18.13 3.06
N GLU A 70 6.23 17.43 2.87
CA GLU A 70 7.30 17.80 1.93
C GLU A 70 6.85 17.59 0.48
N HIS A 71 6.35 16.39 0.16
CA HIS A 71 6.15 15.98 -1.23
C HIS A 71 4.73 16.17 -1.75
N LYS A 72 3.75 16.37 -0.86
CA LYS A 72 2.35 16.68 -1.19
C LYS A 72 1.78 15.75 -2.27
N PRO A 73 1.74 14.44 -2.04
CA PRO A 73 1.29 13.48 -3.04
C PRO A 73 -0.19 13.65 -3.36
N ARG A 74 -0.55 13.64 -4.64
CA ARG A 74 -1.98 13.68 -5.06
C ARG A 74 -2.69 12.34 -4.92
N ALA A 75 -1.94 11.25 -4.76
CA ALA A 75 -2.47 9.90 -4.58
C ALA A 75 -1.47 9.02 -3.84
N VAL A 76 -1.99 8.00 -3.16
CA VAL A 76 -1.23 6.96 -2.46
C VAL A 76 -1.54 5.62 -3.10
N LEU A 77 -0.50 4.84 -3.41
CA LEU A 77 -0.61 3.46 -3.85
C LEU A 77 0.15 2.57 -2.86
N HIS A 78 -0.61 1.76 -2.12
CA HIS A 78 -0.11 1.05 -0.96
C HIS A 78 0.16 -0.43 -1.29
N PHE A 79 1.41 -0.76 -1.65
CA PHE A 79 1.89 -2.14 -1.85
C PHE A 79 2.68 -2.71 -0.67
N ALA A 80 3.14 -1.88 0.27
CA ALA A 80 3.98 -2.32 1.38
C ALA A 80 3.23 -3.31 2.28
N ALA A 81 3.74 -4.54 2.38
CA ALA A 81 3.19 -5.60 3.21
C ALA A 81 4.26 -6.69 3.42
N GLU A 82 4.11 -7.45 4.49
CA GLU A 82 4.65 -8.80 4.58
C GLU A 82 3.73 -9.75 3.79
N SER A 83 4.31 -10.50 2.85
CA SER A 83 3.54 -11.18 1.79
C SER A 83 3.69 -12.70 1.71
N HIS A 84 4.63 -13.30 2.44
CA HIS A 84 4.94 -14.72 2.29
C HIS A 84 4.18 -15.59 3.29
N VAL A 85 3.23 -16.41 2.82
CA VAL A 85 2.37 -17.25 3.67
C VAL A 85 3.16 -18.11 4.66
N ASP A 86 4.18 -18.83 4.21
CA ASP A 86 4.99 -19.69 5.12
C ASP A 86 5.66 -18.91 6.25
N ARG A 87 6.11 -17.68 5.97
CA ARG A 87 6.71 -16.82 7.00
C ARG A 87 5.66 -16.37 8.00
N SER A 88 4.42 -16.15 7.56
CA SER A 88 3.32 -15.78 8.44
C SER A 88 2.97 -16.88 9.45
N ILE A 89 3.22 -18.15 9.12
CA ILE A 89 3.01 -19.28 10.03
C ILE A 89 4.09 -19.30 11.13
N HIS A 90 5.34 -19.01 10.78
CA HIS A 90 6.46 -19.02 11.73
C HIS A 90 6.61 -17.73 12.54
N GLY A 91 6.27 -16.58 11.95
CA GLY A 91 6.44 -15.25 12.52
C GLY A 91 5.26 -14.31 12.21
N PRO A 92 4.06 -14.57 12.75
CA PRO A 92 2.85 -13.80 12.43
C PRO A 92 2.89 -12.34 12.95
N ALA A 93 3.73 -12.04 13.93
CA ALA A 93 3.81 -10.70 14.53
C ALA A 93 4.18 -9.62 13.52
N ASP A 94 5.14 -9.90 12.62
CA ASP A 94 5.57 -8.95 11.59
C ASP A 94 4.47 -8.65 10.57
N PHE A 95 3.58 -9.62 10.32
CA PHE A 95 2.42 -9.46 9.46
C PHE A 95 1.36 -8.58 10.12
N VAL A 96 1.07 -8.78 11.41
CA VAL A 96 0.15 -7.90 12.15
C VAL A 96 0.70 -6.48 12.19
N GLN A 97 1.99 -6.33 12.52
CA GLN A 97 2.64 -5.03 12.62
C GLN A 97 2.63 -4.30 11.28
N THR A 98 3.06 -4.94 10.19
CA THR A 98 3.18 -4.27 8.90
C THR A 98 1.83 -4.12 8.21
N ASN A 99 1.07 -5.21 8.08
CA ASN A 99 -0.13 -5.21 7.25
C ASN A 99 -1.31 -4.54 7.95
N VAL A 100 -1.44 -4.67 9.27
CA VAL A 100 -2.57 -4.04 10.00
C VAL A 100 -2.17 -2.70 10.58
N VAL A 101 -1.15 -2.68 11.46
CA VAL A 101 -0.75 -1.43 12.14
C VAL A 101 -0.12 -0.44 11.15
N GLY A 102 0.68 -0.92 10.20
CA GLY A 102 1.25 -0.10 9.14
C GLY A 102 0.18 0.51 8.22
N THR A 103 -0.79 -0.28 7.75
CA THR A 103 -1.91 0.26 6.95
C THR A 103 -2.73 1.27 7.77
N PHE A 104 -3.03 1.00 9.03
CA PHE A 104 -3.70 1.97 9.91
C PHE A 104 -2.91 3.29 10.02
N THR A 105 -1.60 3.20 10.25
CA THR A 105 -0.73 4.37 10.39
C THR A 105 -0.70 5.20 9.12
N LEU A 106 -0.58 4.53 7.96
CA LEU A 106 -0.61 5.18 6.66
C LEU A 106 -1.97 5.81 6.34
N LEU A 107 -3.07 5.14 6.67
CA LEU A 107 -4.43 5.67 6.52
C LEU A 107 -4.63 6.94 7.36
N GLU A 108 -4.13 6.97 8.60
CA GLU A 108 -4.22 8.17 9.44
C GLU A 108 -3.38 9.32 8.90
N ALA A 109 -2.14 9.06 8.46
CA ALA A 109 -1.28 10.08 7.84
C ALA A 109 -1.95 10.64 6.57
N ALA A 110 -2.45 9.76 5.69
CA ALA A 110 -3.14 10.15 4.48
C ALA A 110 -4.43 10.93 4.77
N ARG A 111 -5.24 10.52 5.76
CA ARG A 111 -6.46 11.21 6.18
C ARG A 111 -6.17 12.60 6.74
N GLN A 112 -5.14 12.73 7.59
CA GLN A 112 -4.75 14.03 8.14
C GLN A 112 -4.32 14.98 7.01
N TYR A 113 -3.43 14.52 6.12
CA TYR A 113 -3.01 15.28 4.96
C TYR A 113 -4.18 15.66 4.04
N TRP A 114 -5.02 14.69 3.67
CA TRP A 114 -6.18 14.90 2.81
C TRP A 114 -7.15 15.95 3.36
N ASN A 115 -7.30 16.04 4.69
CA ASN A 115 -8.14 17.04 5.32
C ASN A 115 -7.61 18.47 5.25
N THR A 116 -6.32 18.67 4.96
CA THR A 116 -5.74 20.00 4.78
C THR A 116 -5.75 20.46 3.32
N LEU A 117 -6.09 19.58 2.39
CA LEU A 117 -6.08 19.90 0.96
C LEU A 117 -7.19 20.89 0.57
N PRO A 118 -6.92 21.79 -0.39
CA PRO A 118 -7.97 22.57 -1.06
C PRO A 118 -9.01 21.65 -1.70
N GLU A 119 -10.25 22.13 -1.81
CA GLU A 119 -11.40 21.31 -2.23
C GLU A 119 -11.18 20.54 -3.55
N ALA A 120 -10.60 21.19 -4.56
CA ALA A 120 -10.32 20.55 -5.84
C ALA A 120 -9.31 19.39 -5.73
N GLU A 121 -8.22 19.57 -4.97
CA GLU A 121 -7.21 18.54 -4.73
C GLU A 121 -7.76 17.43 -3.83
N LYS A 122 -8.54 17.80 -2.82
CA LYS A 122 -9.24 16.89 -1.92
C LYS A 122 -10.19 15.95 -2.67
N ALA A 123 -10.92 16.48 -3.66
CA ALA A 123 -11.83 15.72 -4.52
C ALA A 123 -11.08 14.83 -5.53
N ALA A 124 -9.89 15.25 -5.98
CA ALA A 124 -9.05 14.49 -6.90
C ALA A 124 -8.19 13.41 -6.21
N PHE A 125 -7.98 13.50 -4.90
CA PHE A 125 -7.13 12.59 -4.15
C PHE A 125 -7.61 11.14 -4.25
N ARG A 126 -6.69 10.17 -4.29
CA ARG A 126 -7.03 8.74 -4.28
C ARG A 126 -6.08 7.96 -3.38
N PHE A 127 -6.62 7.03 -2.62
CA PHE A 127 -5.85 6.04 -1.85
C PHE A 127 -6.14 4.65 -2.40
N LEU A 128 -5.22 4.07 -3.16
CA LEU A 128 -5.33 2.70 -3.66
C LEU A 128 -4.63 1.74 -2.70
N HIS A 129 -5.39 0.80 -2.15
CA HIS A 129 -4.88 -0.32 -1.38
C HIS A 129 -4.76 -1.56 -2.27
N VAL A 130 -3.58 -2.17 -2.31
CA VAL A 130 -3.36 -3.41 -3.05
C VAL A 130 -3.41 -4.57 -2.07
N SER A 131 -4.38 -5.45 -2.29
CA SER A 131 -4.71 -6.61 -1.47
C SER A 131 -4.46 -7.90 -2.23
N THR A 132 -5.21 -8.96 -1.92
CA THR A 132 -5.03 -10.31 -2.44
C THR A 132 -6.35 -11.04 -2.48
N ASP A 133 -6.51 -11.95 -3.42
CA ASP A 133 -7.63 -12.89 -3.50
C ASP A 133 -7.68 -13.88 -2.32
N GLU A 134 -6.56 -14.14 -1.64
CA GLU A 134 -6.50 -15.02 -0.47
C GLU A 134 -7.43 -14.58 0.68
N VAL A 135 -7.90 -13.32 0.68
CA VAL A 135 -8.88 -12.84 1.66
C VAL A 135 -10.23 -13.57 1.53
N PHE A 136 -10.54 -14.13 0.35
CA PHE A 136 -11.75 -14.88 0.09
C PHE A 136 -11.64 -16.38 0.43
N GLY A 137 -10.48 -16.83 0.91
CA GLY A 137 -10.26 -18.21 1.34
C GLY A 137 -9.84 -19.13 0.20
N SER A 138 -10.54 -20.23 -0.02
CA SER A 138 -10.15 -21.28 -0.95
C SER A 138 -11.28 -21.70 -1.85
N LEU A 139 -10.95 -22.10 -3.08
CA LEU A 139 -11.86 -22.66 -4.06
C LEU A 139 -11.53 -24.12 -4.32
N SER A 140 -12.56 -24.95 -4.40
CA SER A 140 -12.50 -26.28 -5.01
C SER A 140 -12.43 -26.16 -6.53
N PRO A 141 -11.98 -27.18 -7.27
CA PRO A 141 -11.88 -27.12 -8.73
C PRO A 141 -13.20 -26.85 -9.48
N THR A 142 -14.33 -27.09 -8.82
CA THR A 142 -15.69 -26.87 -9.35
C THR A 142 -16.36 -25.60 -8.83
N ASP A 143 -15.74 -24.90 -7.89
CA ASP A 143 -16.32 -23.70 -7.31
C ASP A 143 -16.24 -22.53 -8.32
N PRO A 144 -17.21 -21.61 -8.30
CA PRO A 144 -17.13 -20.41 -9.11
C PRO A 144 -15.90 -19.57 -8.70
N GLN A 145 -15.36 -18.83 -9.66
CA GLN A 145 -14.29 -17.87 -9.39
C GLN A 145 -14.74 -16.82 -8.35
N PHE A 146 -13.79 -16.31 -7.58
CA PHE A 146 -14.06 -15.21 -6.66
C PHE A 146 -14.58 -13.97 -7.40
N SER A 147 -15.42 -13.20 -6.71
CA SER A 147 -15.92 -11.90 -7.15
C SER A 147 -15.79 -10.90 -6.00
N GLU A 148 -15.96 -9.61 -6.29
CA GLU A 148 -15.94 -8.53 -5.30
C GLU A 148 -17.07 -8.64 -4.26
N THR A 149 -18.04 -9.55 -4.47
CA THR A 149 -19.13 -9.85 -3.53
C THR A 149 -18.91 -11.14 -2.73
N THR A 150 -17.82 -11.87 -3.00
CA THR A 150 -17.50 -13.09 -2.24
C THR A 150 -17.21 -12.73 -0.78
N PRO A 151 -17.77 -13.47 0.20
CA PRO A 151 -17.47 -13.25 1.61
C PRO A 151 -15.99 -13.49 1.93
N TYR A 152 -15.45 -12.70 2.86
CA TYR A 152 -14.11 -12.92 3.38
C TYR A 152 -14.07 -14.22 4.20
N ALA A 153 -13.05 -15.05 3.97
CA ALA A 153 -12.81 -16.31 4.67
C ALA A 153 -11.30 -16.64 4.75
N PRO A 154 -10.46 -15.74 5.29
CA PRO A 154 -9.00 -15.92 5.29
C PRO A 154 -8.57 -17.12 6.15
N ASN A 155 -7.63 -17.93 5.63
CA ASN A 155 -7.20 -19.20 6.24
C ASN A 155 -5.74 -19.19 6.76
N SER A 156 -5.03 -18.07 6.66
CA SER A 156 -3.62 -17.93 7.08
C SER A 156 -3.41 -16.61 7.85
N PRO A 157 -2.37 -16.48 8.70
CA PRO A 157 -2.05 -15.20 9.33
C PRO A 157 -1.79 -14.08 8.30
N TYR A 158 -1.16 -14.41 7.17
CA TYR A 158 -1.03 -13.48 6.04
C TYR A 158 -2.39 -12.98 5.53
N SER A 159 -3.25 -13.89 5.05
CA SER A 159 -4.55 -13.51 4.47
C SER A 159 -5.46 -12.83 5.49
N ALA A 160 -5.40 -13.22 6.77
CA ALA A 160 -6.17 -12.59 7.85
C ALA A 160 -5.72 -11.14 8.10
N THR A 161 -4.42 -10.85 8.02
CA THR A 161 -3.91 -9.48 8.17
C THR A 161 -4.21 -8.60 6.96
N LYS A 162 -4.20 -9.17 5.74
CA LYS A 162 -4.68 -8.48 4.51
C LYS A 162 -6.19 -8.21 4.55
N ALA A 163 -6.98 -9.17 5.06
CA ALA A 163 -8.40 -8.95 5.31
C ALA A 163 -8.64 -7.82 6.34
N GLY A 164 -7.84 -7.80 7.41
CA GLY A 164 -7.85 -6.72 8.39
C GLY A 164 -7.55 -5.35 7.77
N SER A 165 -6.55 -5.27 6.89
CA SER A 165 -6.20 -4.03 6.19
C SER A 165 -7.31 -3.56 5.24
N ASP A 166 -7.95 -4.48 4.51
CA ASP A 166 -9.09 -4.17 3.64
C ASP A 166 -10.26 -3.57 4.42
N HIS A 167 -10.59 -4.15 5.58
CA HIS A 167 -11.65 -3.65 6.44
C HIS A 167 -11.33 -2.26 6.98
N LEU A 168 -10.07 -1.99 7.35
CA LEU A 168 -9.65 -0.64 7.75
C LEU A 168 -9.84 0.36 6.61
N VAL A 169 -9.36 0.06 5.40
CA VAL A 169 -9.47 0.94 4.23
C VAL A 169 -10.93 1.25 3.91
N ARG A 170 -11.79 0.23 3.92
CA ARG A 170 -13.24 0.39 3.71
C ARG A 170 -13.89 1.23 4.81
N ALA A 171 -13.55 0.97 6.08
CA ALA A 171 -14.10 1.71 7.21
C ALA A 171 -13.70 3.20 7.15
N TYR A 172 -12.48 3.51 6.71
CA TYR A 172 -12.01 4.88 6.54
C TYR A 172 -12.78 5.64 5.48
N HIS A 173 -13.11 4.99 4.37
CA HIS A 173 -14.00 5.57 3.38
C HIS A 173 -15.39 5.86 3.96
N HIS A 174 -16.04 4.87 4.57
CA HIS A 174 -17.40 5.05 5.09
C HIS A 174 -17.49 6.06 6.24
N THR A 175 -16.48 6.11 7.10
CA THR A 175 -16.50 6.95 8.32
C THR A 175 -16.06 8.38 8.04
N TYR A 176 -14.99 8.55 7.24
CA TYR A 176 -14.34 9.85 7.06
C TYR A 176 -14.49 10.40 5.65
N GLY A 177 -15.03 9.63 4.70
CA GLY A 177 -15.15 10.03 3.29
C GLY A 177 -13.82 10.00 2.53
N LEU A 178 -12.76 9.40 3.07
CA LEU A 178 -11.48 9.26 2.37
C LEU A 178 -11.72 8.51 1.05
N PRO A 179 -11.27 9.04 -0.12
CA PRO A 179 -11.51 8.40 -1.41
C PRO A 179 -10.57 7.21 -1.62
N THR A 180 -10.98 6.04 -1.11
CA THR A 180 -10.19 4.80 -1.18
C THR A 180 -10.65 3.87 -2.30
N LEU A 181 -9.74 3.02 -2.77
CA LEU A 181 -9.97 1.90 -3.67
C LEU A 181 -9.23 0.69 -3.12
N THR A 182 -9.77 -0.51 -3.33
CA THR A 182 -9.10 -1.79 -3.03
C THR A 182 -9.06 -2.62 -4.31
N THR A 183 -7.92 -3.25 -4.57
CA THR A 183 -7.69 -4.15 -5.71
C THR A 183 -6.90 -5.37 -5.30
#